data_AF-A0A5J4RBX0-F1
#
_entry.id   AF-A0A5J4RBX0-F1
#
_cell.length_a   1.000
_cell.length_b   1.000
_cell.length_c   1.000
_cell.angle_alpha   90.00
_cell.angle_beta   90.00
_cell.angle_gamma   90.00
#
_symmetry.space_group_name_H-M   'P 1'
#
loop_
_entity.id
_entity.type
_entity.pdbx_description
1 polymer ?
#
loop_
_entity_poly.entity_id
_entity_poly.type
_entity_poly.pdbx_seq_one_letter_code
_entity_poly.pdbx_strand_id
1 'polypeptide(L)'
;MGIIILLNAPYVRQKVIVTITEKLGKVIDAELNAGGIHVGFLLNRITVDDALLKDKSGKEMLKASRISLTFNPLSILLHKQIYLSSVQLFGLDAHLNRGNPESEPNFRFLIKAFTSKDTSEKMETDLRIN
;
A
#
# COMPACT_ATOMS: atom_id res chain seq x y z
N MET A 1 -8.19 21.79 -18.46
CA MET A 1 -8.09 22.52 -17.17
C MET A 1 -9.14 22.10 -16.13
N GLY A 2 -10.43 21.92 -16.48
CA GLY A 2 -11.49 21.64 -15.48
C GLY A 2 -11.31 20.38 -14.59
N ILE A 3 -10.76 19.28 -15.13
CA ILE A 3 -10.56 18.02 -14.37
C ILE A 3 -9.51 18.17 -13.25
N ILE A 4 -8.49 19.01 -13.45
CA ILE A 4 -7.42 19.24 -12.45
C ILE A 4 -7.96 20.02 -11.24
N ILE A 5 -8.95 20.89 -11.47
CA ILE A 5 -9.60 21.69 -10.40
C ILE A 5 -10.47 20.76 -9.53
N LEU A 6 -11.22 19.85 -10.16
CA LEU A 6 -12.04 18.86 -9.44
C LEU A 6 -11.21 17.87 -8.61
N LEU A 7 -10.05 17.42 -9.12
CA LEU A 7 -9.12 16.58 -8.36
C LEU A 7 -8.51 17.29 -7.15
N ASN A 8 -8.39 18.61 -7.20
CA ASN A 8 -7.91 19.42 -6.09
C ASN A 8 -8.98 19.69 -5.01
N ALA A 9 -10.24 19.31 -5.23
CA ALA A 9 -11.30 19.51 -4.24
C ALA A 9 -11.02 18.69 -2.96
N PRO A 10 -11.12 19.28 -1.76
CA PRO A 10 -10.82 18.60 -0.48
C PRO A 10 -11.57 17.28 -0.31
N TYR A 11 -12.83 17.23 -0.74
CA TYR A 11 -13.66 16.02 -0.67
C TYR A 11 -13.11 14.86 -1.51
N VAL A 12 -12.64 15.15 -2.73
CA VAL A 12 -12.06 14.14 -3.62
C VAL A 12 -10.74 13.63 -3.04
N ARG A 13 -9.90 14.53 -2.50
CA ARG A 13 -8.66 14.15 -1.82
C ARG A 13 -8.91 13.19 -0.67
N GLN A 14 -9.84 13.55 0.23
CA GLN A 14 -10.13 12.74 1.41
C GLN A 14 -10.64 11.35 1.03
N LYS A 15 -11.54 11.27 0.04
CA LYS A 15 -12.10 9.99 -0.41
C LYS A 15 -11.03 9.07 -1.02
N VAL A 16 -10.11 9.61 -1.82
CA VAL A 16 -8.99 8.85 -2.38
C VAL A 16 -8.05 8.34 -1.28
N ILE A 17 -7.70 9.18 -0.31
CA ILE A 17 -6.84 8.82 0.82
C ILE A 17 -7.44 7.67 1.63
N VAL A 18 -8.69 7.82 2.07
CA VAL A 18 -9.37 6.80 2.89
C VAL A 18 -9.43 5.47 2.15
N THR A 19 -9.82 5.49 0.87
CA THR A 19 -9.92 4.28 0.03
C THR A 19 -8.58 3.55 -0.07
N ILE A 20 -7.49 4.30 -0.22
CA ILE A 20 -6.15 3.72 -0.36
C ILE A 20 -5.63 3.20 0.98
N THR A 21 -5.77 3.95 2.05
CA THR A 21 -5.33 3.54 3.39
C THR A 21 -6.08 2.29 3.87
N GLU A 22 -7.41 2.24 3.70
CA GLU A 22 -8.21 1.06 4.04
C GLU A 22 -7.77 -0.18 3.25
N LYS A 23 -7.45 -0.02 1.97
CA LYS A 23 -7.05 -1.15 1.12
C LYS A 23 -5.62 -1.61 1.39
N LEU A 24 -4.68 -0.68 1.55
CA LEU A 24 -3.31 -1.03 1.92
C LEU A 24 -3.29 -1.72 3.28
N GLY A 25 -4.08 -1.25 4.25
CA GLY A 25 -4.22 -1.89 5.56
C GLY A 25 -4.86 -3.29 5.47
N LYS A 26 -5.83 -3.52 4.58
CA LYS A 26 -6.41 -4.86 4.38
C LYS A 26 -5.46 -5.84 3.70
N VAL A 27 -4.64 -5.37 2.74
CA VAL A 27 -3.67 -6.21 2.04
C VAL A 27 -2.49 -6.51 2.96
N ILE A 28 -1.97 -5.48 3.64
CA ILE A 28 -0.90 -5.62 4.62
C ILE A 28 -1.58 -5.99 5.94
N ASP A 29 -1.99 -7.25 6.08
CA ASP A 29 -2.54 -7.86 7.31
C ASP A 29 -1.47 -7.93 8.44
N ALA A 30 -0.90 -6.79 8.75
CA ALA A 30 0.20 -6.61 9.68
C ALA A 30 0.20 -5.17 10.21
N GLU A 31 0.75 -5.03 11.41
CA GLU A 31 0.88 -3.74 12.09
C GLU A 31 1.89 -2.87 11.35
N LEU A 32 1.42 -2.08 10.38
CA LEU A 32 2.18 -1.03 9.74
C LEU A 32 2.13 0.20 10.65
N ASN A 33 3.24 0.47 11.35
CA ASN A 33 3.41 1.76 12.00
C ASN A 33 3.95 2.76 10.98
N ALA A 34 3.30 3.91 10.86
CA ALA A 34 3.66 4.97 9.94
C ALA A 34 3.82 6.28 10.71
N GLY A 35 4.99 6.91 10.63
CA GLY A 35 5.25 8.21 11.23
C GLY A 35 4.43 9.34 10.59
N GLY A 36 4.12 9.21 9.29
CA GLY A 36 3.26 10.15 8.57
C GLY A 36 2.82 9.64 7.20
N ILE A 37 1.64 10.08 6.75
CA ILE A 37 1.13 9.79 5.40
C ILE A 37 0.94 11.12 4.68
N HIS A 38 1.60 11.29 3.53
CA HIS A 38 1.51 12.47 2.70
C HIS A 38 0.97 12.12 1.32
N VAL A 39 0.26 13.07 0.71
CA VAL A 39 -0.31 12.89 -0.63
C VAL A 39 0.20 13.99 -1.54
N GLY A 40 0.67 13.59 -2.72
CA GLY A 40 1.16 14.49 -3.76
C GLY A 40 0.06 15.46 -4.21
N PHE A 41 0.48 16.63 -4.70
CA PHE A 41 -0.43 17.69 -5.12
C PHE A 41 -1.49 17.25 -6.14
N LEU A 42 -1.16 16.32 -7.03
CA LEU A 42 -2.09 15.81 -8.06
C LEU A 42 -2.82 14.53 -7.65
N LEU A 43 -2.76 14.12 -6.37
CA LEU A 43 -3.32 12.85 -5.88
C LEU A 43 -2.82 11.62 -6.64
N ASN A 44 -1.66 11.71 -7.31
CA ASN A 44 -1.08 10.60 -8.06
C ASN A 44 0.00 9.85 -7.26
N ARG A 45 0.29 10.31 -6.04
CA ARG A 45 1.33 9.75 -5.19
C ARG A 45 0.91 9.80 -3.73
N ILE A 46 1.15 8.73 -3.00
CA ILE A 46 1.12 8.68 -1.54
C ILE A 46 2.53 8.33 -1.06
N THR A 47 3.00 9.02 -0.03
CA THR A 47 4.23 8.66 0.68
C THR A 47 3.92 8.34 2.13
N VAL A 48 4.45 7.23 2.62
CA VAL A 48 4.38 6.80 4.01
C VAL A 48 5.79 6.91 4.59
N ASP A 49 5.96 7.74 5.61
CA ASP A 49 7.23 7.97 6.27
C ASP A 49 7.37 7.07 7.50
N ASP A 50 8.61 6.66 7.79
CA ASP A 50 8.98 5.80 8.92
C ASP A 50 8.12 4.54 9.03
N ALA A 51 7.99 3.82 7.92
CA ALA A 51 7.23 2.60 7.83
C ALA A 51 7.96 1.46 8.55
N LEU A 52 7.32 0.87 9.56
CA LEU A 52 7.75 -0.36 10.23
C LEU A 52 6.71 -1.44 10.05
N LEU A 53 7.15 -2.59 9.56
CA LEU A 53 6.38 -3.82 9.44
C LEU A 53 7.01 -4.91 10.30
N LYS A 54 6.21 -5.45 11.22
CA LYS A 54 6.61 -6.62 12.03
C LYS A 54 6.23 -7.92 11.34
N ASP A 55 6.97 -8.99 11.62
CA ASP A 55 6.54 -10.33 11.27
C ASP A 55 5.40 -10.81 12.18
N LYS A 56 4.84 -11.99 11.88
CA LYS A 56 3.74 -12.57 12.67
C LYS A 56 4.15 -12.96 14.10
N SER A 57 5.45 -12.94 14.43
CA SER A 57 5.95 -13.12 15.81
C SER A 57 6.15 -11.79 16.55
N GLY A 58 5.88 -10.65 15.91
CA GLY A 58 6.01 -9.32 16.48
C GLY A 58 7.43 -8.73 16.39
N LYS A 59 8.37 -9.41 15.72
CA LYS A 59 9.73 -8.91 15.52
C LYS A 59 9.78 -7.95 14.33
N GLU A 60 10.66 -6.95 14.38
CA GLU A 60 10.90 -6.04 13.25
C GLU A 60 11.37 -6.85 12.04
N MET A 61 10.65 -6.74 10.91
CA MET A 61 10.94 -7.48 9.69
C MET A 61 11.31 -6.57 8.53
N LEU A 62 10.59 -5.46 8.34
CA LEU A 62 10.87 -4.51 7.27
C LEU A 62 10.69 -3.09 7.79
N LYS A 63 11.69 -2.26 7.56
CA LYS A 63 11.68 -0.83 7.85
C LYS A 63 12.01 -0.07 6.58
N ALA A 64 11.32 1.02 6.35
CA ALA A 64 11.66 1.95 5.29
C ALA A 64 11.48 3.37 5.82
N SER A 65 12.48 4.23 5.60
CA SER A 65 12.35 5.65 5.94
C SER A 65 11.24 6.31 5.14
N ARG A 66 10.98 5.83 3.92
CA ARG A 66 9.84 6.25 3.10
C ARG A 66 9.40 5.17 2.13
N ILE A 67 8.09 4.98 2.02
CA ILE A 67 7.42 4.20 0.97
C ILE A 67 6.68 5.19 0.08
N SER A 68 6.98 5.23 -1.21
CA SER A 68 6.27 6.06 -2.20
C SER A 68 5.49 5.17 -3.16
N LEU A 69 4.18 5.37 -3.19
CA LEU A 69 3.23 4.67 -4.04
C LEU A 69 2.72 5.65 -5.09
N THR A 70 2.98 5.36 -6.37
CA THR A 70 2.42 6.15 -7.48
C THR A 70 1.22 5.42 -8.06
N PHE A 71 0.13 6.13 -8.32
CA PHE A 71 -1.10 5.58 -8.86
C PHE A 71 -1.83 6.59 -9.76
N ASN A 72 -2.80 6.09 -10.53
CA ASN A 72 -3.66 6.94 -11.34
C ASN A 72 -4.97 7.25 -10.58
N PRO A 73 -5.20 8.49 -10.11
CA PRO A 73 -6.41 8.84 -9.37
C PRO A 73 -7.68 8.72 -10.23
N LEU A 74 -7.56 8.84 -11.56
CA LEU A 74 -8.71 8.67 -12.46
C LEU A 74 -9.23 7.24 -12.43
N SER A 75 -8.37 6.24 -12.29
CA SER A 75 -8.81 4.84 -12.24
C SER A 75 -9.65 4.54 -10.99
N ILE A 76 -9.35 5.20 -9.88
CA ILE A 76 -10.12 5.07 -8.63
C ILE A 76 -11.50 5.70 -8.80
N LEU A 77 -11.57 6.87 -9.45
CA LEU A 77 -12.82 7.61 -9.63
C LEU A 77 -13.74 7.00 -10.69
N LEU A 78 -13.18 6.52 -11.81
CA LEU A 78 -13.94 6.04 -12.96
C LEU A 78 -14.18 4.53 -12.93
N HIS A 79 -13.19 3.77 -12.50
CA HIS A 79 -13.24 2.31 -12.57
C HIS A 79 -13.42 1.66 -11.20
N LYS A 80 -13.39 2.46 -10.11
CA LYS A 80 -13.27 1.94 -8.76
C LYS A 80 -12.16 0.89 -8.72
N GLN A 81 -10.98 1.19 -9.25
CA GLN A 81 -9.84 0.27 -9.23
C GLN A 81 -8.58 1.03 -8.82
N ILE A 82 -7.79 0.43 -7.94
CA ILE A 82 -6.48 0.99 -7.59
C ILE A 82 -5.46 0.34 -8.50
N TYR A 83 -4.90 1.15 -9.40
CA TYR A 83 -3.76 0.77 -10.21
C TYR A 83 -2.52 1.43 -9.63
N LEU A 84 -1.63 0.62 -9.05
CA LEU A 84 -0.32 1.08 -8.59
C LEU A 84 0.62 1.06 -9.78
N SER A 85 1.10 2.24 -10.20
CA SER A 85 2.06 2.40 -11.28
C SER A 85 3.49 2.15 -10.82
N SER A 86 3.80 2.45 -9.56
CA SER A 86 5.11 2.13 -8.98
C SER A 86 5.05 2.10 -7.46
N VAL A 87 5.92 1.27 -6.89
CA VAL A 87 6.21 1.21 -5.45
C VAL A 87 7.70 1.46 -5.29
N GLN A 88 8.07 2.49 -4.55
CA GLN A 88 9.46 2.84 -4.26
C GLN A 88 9.68 2.80 -2.76
N LEU A 89 10.76 2.15 -2.35
CA LEU A 89 11.18 2.03 -0.96
C LEU A 89 12.50 2.78 -0.79
N PHE A 90 12.58 3.66 0.20
CA PHE A 90 13.76 4.42 0.55
C PHE A 90 14.24 4.01 1.94
N GLY A 91 15.55 3.93 2.13
CA GLY A 91 16.16 3.54 3.41
C GLY A 91 15.66 2.18 3.88
N LEU A 92 15.54 1.21 2.97
CA LEU A 92 15.05 -0.13 3.27
C LEU A 92 16.03 -0.86 4.19
N ASP A 93 15.52 -1.35 5.31
CA ASP A 93 16.19 -2.26 6.23
C ASP A 93 15.28 -3.49 6.42
N ALA A 94 15.78 -4.68 6.09
CA ALA A 94 14.98 -5.89 5.99
C ALA A 94 15.64 -7.06 6.71
N HIS A 95 14.92 -7.62 7.68
CA HIS A 95 15.34 -8.77 8.48
C HIS A 95 14.59 -10.02 8.03
N LEU A 96 15.09 -10.64 6.96
CA LEU A 96 14.52 -11.86 6.39
C LEU A 96 15.12 -13.08 7.08
N ASN A 97 14.28 -13.93 7.67
CA ASN A 97 14.72 -15.12 8.36
C ASN A 97 13.79 -16.32 8.10
N ARG A 98 14.34 -17.50 8.34
CA ARG A 98 13.61 -18.78 8.45
C ARG A 98 14.30 -19.60 9.52
N GLY A 99 13.54 -20.33 10.33
CA GLY A 99 14.10 -21.09 11.45
C GLY A 99 15.00 -22.25 11.00
N ASN A 100 14.66 -22.87 9.86
CA ASN A 100 15.42 -23.91 9.19
C ASN A 100 15.09 -23.93 7.68
N PRO A 101 15.80 -24.73 6.85
CA PRO A 101 15.56 -24.78 5.40
C PRO A 101 14.12 -25.12 4.99
N GLU A 102 13.41 -25.92 5.80
CA GLU A 102 12.04 -26.40 5.52
C GLU A 102 10.95 -25.44 6.03
N SER A 103 11.28 -24.54 6.97
CA SER A 103 10.31 -23.60 7.54
C SER A 103 9.93 -22.47 6.55
N GLU A 104 8.67 -22.04 6.59
CA GLU A 104 8.26 -20.83 5.86
C GLU A 104 9.06 -19.62 6.37
N PRO A 105 9.56 -18.76 5.46
CA PRO A 105 10.25 -17.55 5.89
C PRO A 105 9.29 -16.56 6.53
N ASN A 106 9.80 -15.72 7.43
CA ASN A 106 9.00 -14.77 8.20
C ASN A 106 8.22 -13.75 7.35
N PHE A 107 8.64 -13.51 6.10
CA PHE A 107 7.98 -12.62 5.13
C PHE A 107 6.95 -13.31 4.22
N ARG A 108 6.72 -14.63 4.34
CA ARG A 108 5.84 -15.36 3.43
C ARG A 108 4.40 -14.84 3.43
N PHE A 109 3.90 -14.38 4.57
CA PHE A 109 2.57 -13.79 4.68
C PHE A 109 2.41 -12.56 3.78
N LEU A 110 3.46 -11.73 3.68
CA LEU A 110 3.45 -10.53 2.84
C LEU A 110 3.39 -10.91 1.36
N ILE A 111 4.18 -11.91 0.94
CA ILE A 111 4.11 -12.44 -0.42
C ILE A 111 2.73 -13.00 -0.72
N LYS A 112 2.15 -13.80 0.20
CA LYS A 112 0.79 -14.34 0.04
C LYS A 112 -0.25 -13.23 -0.12
N ALA A 113 -0.16 -12.15 0.67
CA ALA A 113 -1.06 -11.01 0.57
C ALA A 113 -1.06 -10.29 -0.79
N PHE A 114 0.10 -10.21 -1.45
CA PHE A 114 0.20 -9.59 -2.78
C PHE A 114 0.00 -10.57 -3.95
N THR A 115 0.08 -11.88 -3.70
CA THR A 115 -0.03 -12.94 -4.73
C THR A 115 -1.35 -13.69 -4.72
N SER A 116 -2.21 -13.50 -3.71
CA SER A 116 -3.52 -14.16 -3.66
C SER A 116 -4.41 -13.65 -4.79
N LYS A 117 -4.36 -14.33 -5.93
CA LYS A 117 -5.36 -14.21 -6.99
C LYS A 117 -6.62 -14.96 -6.52
N ASP A 118 -7.73 -14.22 -6.38
CA ASP A 118 -9.12 -14.71 -6.25
C ASP A 118 -9.47 -15.44 -4.93
N THR A 119 -10.66 -15.36 -4.30
CA THR A 119 -12.04 -15.23 -4.83
C THR A 119 -13.06 -14.97 -3.69
N SER A 120 -14.19 -14.29 -4.01
CA SER A 120 -15.53 -14.42 -3.39
C SER A 120 -16.07 -13.43 -2.34
N GLU A 121 -15.36 -12.39 -1.94
CA GLU A 121 -16.05 -11.16 -1.53
C GLU A 121 -15.77 -10.12 -2.60
N LYS A 122 -16.83 -9.55 -3.20
CA LYS A 122 -16.71 -8.33 -4.00
C LYS A 122 -16.12 -7.25 -3.10
N MET A 123 -14.79 -7.19 -2.96
CA MET A 123 -14.16 -5.92 -2.68
C MET A 123 -14.58 -5.04 -3.86
N GLU A 124 -15.24 -3.93 -3.56
CA GLU A 124 -15.87 -3.02 -4.53
C GLU A 124 -14.87 -2.41 -5.54
N THR A 125 -13.62 -2.89 -5.54
CA THR A 125 -12.48 -2.33 -6.27
C THR A 125 -11.34 -3.35 -6.33
N ASP A 126 -10.81 -3.62 -7.52
CA ASP A 126 -9.66 -4.49 -7.80
C ASP A 126 -8.33 -3.74 -7.60
N LEU A 127 -7.28 -4.39 -7.05
CA LEU A 127 -5.94 -3.82 -6.85
C LEU A 127 -4.96 -4.58 -7.75
N ARG A 128 -4.33 -3.88 -8.71
CA ARG A 128 -3.38 -4.48 -9.66
C ARG A 128 -2.04 -3.76 -9.64
N ILE A 129 -0.95 -4.54 -9.67
CA ILE A 129 0.44 -4.09 -9.74
C ILE A 129 1.01 -4.58 -11.08
N ASN A 130 1.61 -3.67 -11.87
CA ASN A 130 2.35 -3.98 -13.11
C ASN A 130 3.78 -3.47 -13.00
#